data_AF-A0A146KIC7-F1
#
_entry.id   AF-A0A146KIC7-F1
#
_cell.length_a   1.000
_cell.length_b   1.000
_cell.length_c   1.000
_cell.angle_alpha   90.00
_cell.angle_beta   90.00
_cell.angle_gamma   90.00
#
_symmetry.space_group_name_H-M   'P 1'
#
loop_
_entity.id
_entity.type
_entity.pdbx_description
1 polymer ?
#
loop_
_entity_poly.entity_id
_entity_poly.type
_entity_poly.pdbx_seq_one_letter_code
_entity_poly.pdbx_strand_id
1 'polypeptide(L)'
;FVSHQISKNKIINIWDTAGQERFDAVTPQFFNGSDAIALVFSLLESQTFDKISYYVGIAKIRAPNAKIFILGNKSDLEGEKLQQEKIDDFCQKNNAKYFSVSAKTGQNINRFMESVANCDQKADNFQALEQV
;
A
#
# COMPACT_ATOMS: atom_id res chain seq x y z
N PHE A 1 -6.69 -1.01 -15.08
CA PHE A 1 -5.38 -1.69 -15.22
C PHE A 1 -4.44 -0.74 -15.96
N VAL A 2 -3.28 -0.45 -15.38
CA VAL A 2 -2.24 0.40 -15.98
C VAL A 2 -0.88 -0.26 -15.73
N SER A 3 -0.06 -0.41 -16.77
CA SER A 3 1.34 -0.83 -16.62
C SER A 3 2.25 0.38 -16.63
N HIS A 4 3.14 0.48 -15.64
CA HIS A 4 4.09 1.58 -15.51
C HIS A 4 5.51 1.04 -15.46
N GLN A 5 6.35 1.44 -16.42
CA GLN A 5 7.75 1.02 -16.46
C GLN A 5 8.59 1.90 -15.53
N ILE A 6 9.16 1.29 -14.49
CA ILE A 6 10.02 1.97 -13.51
C ILE A 6 11.48 2.00 -13.99
N SER A 7 11.94 0.93 -14.66
CA SER A 7 13.27 0.85 -15.26
C SER A 7 13.27 -0.11 -16.45
N LYS A 8 14.40 -0.24 -17.17
CA LYS A 8 14.53 -1.19 -18.28
C LYS A 8 14.05 -2.61 -17.96
N ASN A 9 14.19 -3.04 -16.69
CA ASN A 9 13.89 -4.40 -16.25
C ASN A 9 12.78 -4.48 -15.19
N LYS A 10 12.07 -3.37 -14.88
CA LYS A 10 11.01 -3.36 -13.87
C LYS A 10 9.75 -2.69 -14.39
N ILE A 11 8.64 -3.42 -14.34
CA ILE A 11 7.29 -2.95 -14.72
C ILE A 11 6.38 -3.19 -13.53
N ILE A 12 5.63 -2.17 -13.13
CA ILE A 12 4.55 -2.29 -12.13
C ILE A 12 3.23 -2.36 -12.87
N ASN A 13 2.46 -3.40 -12.59
CA ASN A 13 1.10 -3.56 -13.10
C ASN A 13 0.10 -3.15 -12.01
N ILE A 14 -0.63 -2.07 -12.26
CA ILE A 14 -1.53 -1.43 -11.30
C ILE A 14 -2.97 -1.83 -11.60
N TRP A 15 -3.62 -2.41 -10.61
CA TRP A 15 -5.03 -2.74 -10.61
C TRP A 15 -5.79 -1.73 -9.73
N ASP A 16 -6.23 -0.63 -10.34
CA ASP A 16 -7.10 0.35 -9.69
C ASP A 16 -8.52 -0.23 -9.54
N THR A 17 -9.05 -0.22 -8.32
CA THR A 17 -10.34 -0.81 -7.97
C THR A 17 -11.31 0.27 -7.50
N ALA A 18 -12.60 0.06 -7.74
CA ALA A 18 -13.61 1.00 -7.26
C ALA A 18 -13.70 0.96 -5.73
N GLY A 19 -13.40 2.08 -5.06
CA GLY A 19 -13.44 2.21 -3.59
C GLY A 19 -14.79 2.59 -2.99
N GLN A 20 -15.89 2.46 -3.74
CA GLN A 20 -17.23 2.68 -3.18
C GLN A 20 -17.72 1.41 -2.50
N GLU A 21 -18.42 1.58 -1.38
CA GLU A 21 -18.89 0.48 -0.51
C GLU A 21 -19.70 -0.59 -1.25
N ARG A 22 -20.46 -0.18 -2.27
CA ARG A 22 -21.21 -1.09 -3.17
C ARG A 22 -20.34 -2.08 -3.95
N PHE A 23 -19.02 -1.88 -3.98
CA PHE A 23 -18.05 -2.77 -4.62
C PHE A 23 -17.20 -3.56 -3.61
N ASP A 24 -17.44 -3.42 -2.30
CA ASP A 24 -16.68 -4.11 -1.25
C ASP A 24 -16.70 -5.64 -1.41
N ALA A 25 -17.73 -6.21 -2.03
CA ALA A 25 -17.80 -7.64 -2.35
C ALA A 25 -16.87 -8.08 -3.51
N VAL A 26 -16.51 -7.15 -4.40
CA VAL A 26 -15.73 -7.41 -5.62
C VAL A 26 -14.26 -7.03 -5.44
N THR A 27 -13.97 -5.94 -4.72
CA THR A 27 -12.61 -5.45 -4.42
C THR A 27 -11.64 -6.55 -3.96
N PRO A 28 -12.04 -7.50 -3.08
CA PRO A 28 -11.18 -8.60 -2.64
C PRO A 28 -10.68 -9.52 -3.76
N GLN A 29 -11.34 -9.57 -4.91
CA GLN A 29 -10.93 -10.44 -6.03
C GLN A 29 -9.63 -9.98 -6.66
N PHE A 30 -9.32 -8.68 -6.59
CA PHE A 30 -8.11 -8.08 -7.15
C PHE A 30 -6.88 -8.20 -6.26
N PHE A 31 -7.01 -8.79 -5.07
CA PHE A 31 -5.90 -8.94 -4.14
C PHE A 31 -5.08 -10.21 -4.43
N ASN A 32 -5.71 -11.23 -4.99
CA ASN A 32 -5.08 -12.53 -5.20
C ASN A 32 -3.93 -12.43 -6.21
N GLY A 33 -2.75 -12.95 -5.83
CA GLY A 33 -1.56 -12.95 -6.69
C GLY A 33 -0.82 -11.60 -6.77
N SER A 34 -1.21 -10.59 -5.98
CA SER A 34 -0.50 -9.31 -5.92
C SER A 34 0.77 -9.39 -5.07
N ASP A 35 1.87 -8.79 -5.55
CA ASP A 35 3.12 -8.64 -4.79
C ASP A 35 3.04 -7.53 -3.73
N ALA A 36 2.22 -6.52 -4.02
CA ALA A 36 1.95 -5.40 -3.13
C ALA A 36 0.47 -5.01 -3.16
N ILE A 37 -0.05 -4.57 -2.02
CA ILE A 37 -1.40 -4.00 -1.88
C ILE A 37 -1.27 -2.60 -1.29
N ALA A 38 -1.79 -1.61 -1.99
CA ALA A 38 -1.86 -0.23 -1.52
C ALA A 38 -3.30 0.09 -1.09
N LEU A 39 -3.49 0.38 0.20
CA LEU A 39 -4.76 0.79 0.77
C LEU A 39 -4.72 2.29 1.05
N VAL A 40 -5.65 3.01 0.45
CA VAL A 40 -5.63 4.48 0.41
C VAL A 40 -6.78 5.03 1.25
N PHE A 41 -6.50 6.00 2.10
CA PHE A 41 -7.50 6.75 2.85
C PHE A 41 -7.24 8.26 2.71
N SER A 42 -8.20 9.08 3.14
CA SER A 42 -8.06 10.54 3.15
C SER A 42 -7.61 11.01 4.54
N LEU A 43 -6.55 11.83 4.60
CA LEU A 43 -5.98 12.32 5.87
C LEU A 43 -6.95 13.17 6.71
N LEU A 44 -8.02 13.68 6.11
CA LEU A 44 -9.03 14.51 6.76
C LEU A 44 -10.32 13.75 7.07
N GLU A 45 -10.46 12.50 6.64
CA GLU A 45 -11.72 11.74 6.76
C GLU A 45 -11.46 10.42 7.52
N SER A 46 -11.59 10.47 8.84
CA SER A 46 -11.32 9.32 9.74
C SER A 46 -12.08 8.05 9.38
N GLN A 47 -13.32 8.20 8.90
CA GLN A 47 -14.16 7.09 8.45
C GLN A 47 -13.54 6.29 7.30
N THR A 48 -12.72 6.93 6.45
CA THR A 48 -12.00 6.24 5.37
C THR A 48 -10.84 5.41 5.91
N PHE A 49 -10.21 5.86 7.00
CA PHE A 49 -9.16 5.10 7.68
C PHE A 49 -9.73 3.89 8.43
N ASP A 50 -10.90 4.02 9.05
CA ASP A 50 -11.52 2.93 9.82
C ASP A 50 -11.81 1.71 8.91
N LYS A 51 -12.10 1.93 7.63
CA LYS A 51 -12.27 0.86 6.62
C LYS A 51 -10.97 0.12 6.27
N ILE A 52 -9.81 0.73 6.48
CA ILE A 52 -8.51 0.12 6.15
C ILE A 52 -8.31 -1.18 6.93
N SER A 53 -8.79 -1.25 8.18
CA SER A 53 -8.68 -2.47 8.99
C SER A 53 -9.37 -3.67 8.35
N TYR A 54 -10.55 -3.46 7.75
CA TYR A 54 -11.28 -4.51 7.04
C TYR A 54 -10.48 -5.02 5.84
N TYR A 55 -9.97 -4.10 5.02
CA TYR A 55 -9.19 -4.44 3.83
C TYR A 55 -7.83 -5.09 4.15
N VAL A 56 -7.18 -4.71 5.24
CA VAL A 56 -5.98 -5.40 5.72
C VAL A 56 -6.28 -6.85 6.09
N GLY A 57 -7.40 -7.11 6.75
CA GLY A 57 -7.83 -8.47 7.07
C GLY A 57 -8.01 -9.33 5.81
N ILE A 58 -8.65 -8.77 4.78
CA ILE A 58 -8.82 -9.43 3.49
C ILE A 58 -7.48 -9.67 2.80
N ALA A 59 -6.60 -8.66 2.77
CA ALA A 59 -5.27 -8.73 2.17
C ALA A 59 -4.44 -9.86 2.79
N LYS A 60 -4.44 -9.98 4.11
CA LYS A 60 -3.73 -11.05 4.83
C LYS A 60 -4.24 -12.45 4.46
N ILE A 61 -5.53 -12.60 4.16
CA ILE A 61 -6.11 -13.89 3.77
C ILE A 61 -5.85 -14.21 2.30
N ARG A 62 -6.07 -13.24 1.40
CA ARG A 62 -6.05 -13.45 -0.05
C ARG A 62 -4.68 -13.27 -0.70
N ALA A 63 -3.79 -12.54 -0.05
CA ALA A 63 -2.45 -12.23 -0.53
C ALA A 63 -1.45 -12.24 0.65
N PRO A 64 -1.29 -13.37 1.35
CA PRO A 64 -0.52 -13.44 2.60
C PRO A 64 0.95 -13.02 2.46
N ASN A 65 1.51 -13.11 1.24
CA ASN A 65 2.88 -12.73 0.94
C ASN A 65 3.03 -11.29 0.46
N ALA A 66 1.91 -10.61 0.15
CA ALA A 66 1.94 -9.25 -0.37
C ALA A 66 2.44 -8.26 0.67
N LYS A 67 3.25 -7.30 0.26
CA LYS A 67 3.57 -6.14 1.11
C LYS A 67 2.37 -5.20 1.16
N ILE A 68 1.95 -4.84 2.37
CA ILE A 68 0.85 -3.91 2.58
C ILE A 68 1.43 -2.50 2.72
N PHE A 69 0.90 -1.58 1.91
CA PHE A 69 1.17 -0.15 1.95
C PHE A 69 -0.10 0.58 2.36
N ILE A 70 0.00 1.46 3.34
CA ILE A 70 -1.08 2.36 3.76
C ILE A 70 -0.74 3.76 3.26
N LEU A 71 -1.64 4.36 2.48
CA LEU A 71 -1.44 5.68 1.90
C LEU A 71 -2.45 6.68 2.48
N GLY A 72 -1.94 7.65 3.24
CA GLY A 72 -2.71 8.80 3.69
C GLY A 72 -2.70 9.86 2.60
N ASN A 73 -3.75 9.89 1.77
CA ASN A 73 -3.86 10.79 0.63
C ASN A 73 -4.41 12.17 1.03
N LYS A 74 -4.35 13.11 0.08
CA LYS A 74 -4.76 14.51 0.22
C LYS A 74 -3.92 15.28 1.25
N SER A 75 -2.62 14.97 1.34
CA SER A 75 -1.70 15.66 2.26
C SER A 75 -1.58 17.17 2.01
N ASP A 76 -1.93 17.61 0.81
CA ASP A 76 -1.97 19.02 0.39
C ASP A 76 -3.11 19.83 1.02
N LEU A 77 -4.16 19.17 1.53
CA LEU A 77 -5.27 19.87 2.17
C LEU A 77 -4.89 20.33 3.58
N GLU A 78 -5.34 21.53 3.93
CA GLU A 78 -5.29 22.07 5.29
C GLU A 78 -6.48 21.54 6.11
N GLY A 79 -6.32 21.51 7.43
CA GLY A 79 -7.34 21.04 8.38
C GLY A 79 -6.80 20.06 9.41
N GLU A 80 -7.68 19.60 10.29
CA GLU A 80 -7.36 18.61 11.32
C GLU A 80 -7.18 17.23 10.69
N LYS A 81 -5.92 16.81 10.55
CA LYS A 81 -5.56 15.49 10.01
C LYS A 81 -5.60 14.44 11.11
N LEU A 82 -5.78 13.18 10.72
CA LEU A 82 -5.64 12.06 11.65
C LEU A 82 -4.28 12.12 12.35
N GLN A 83 -4.28 11.79 13.65
CA GLN A 83 -3.07 11.74 14.46
C GLN A 83 -2.07 10.73 13.89
N GLN A 84 -0.83 11.17 13.69
CA GLN A 84 0.23 10.34 13.12
C GLN A 84 0.47 9.07 13.95
N GLU A 85 0.41 9.19 15.28
CA GLU A 85 0.57 8.07 16.22
C GLU A 85 -0.46 6.95 15.98
N LYS A 86 -1.73 7.29 15.74
CA LYS A 86 -2.78 6.30 15.40
C LYS A 86 -2.44 5.52 14.13
N ILE A 87 -1.87 6.20 13.13
CA ILE A 87 -1.49 5.60 11.84
C ILE A 87 -0.26 4.70 12.02
N ASP A 88 0.74 5.17 12.74
CA ASP A 88 1.99 4.44 13.00
C ASP A 88 1.73 3.15 13.78
N ASP A 89 0.94 3.24 14.84
CA ASP A 89 0.48 2.08 15.63
C ASP A 89 -0.23 1.04 14.76
N PHE A 90 -1.14 1.50 13.90
CA PHE A 90 -1.89 0.61 13.01
C PHE A 90 -0.96 -0.07 12.01
N CYS A 91 0.00 0.66 11.45
CA CYS A 91 0.96 0.13 10.48
C CYS A 91 1.91 -0.88 11.14
N GLN A 92 2.40 -0.58 12.34
CA GLN A 92 3.26 -1.49 13.11
C GLN A 92 2.52 -2.80 13.43
N LYS A 93 1.28 -2.72 13.95
CA LYS A 93 0.44 -3.89 14.25
C LYS A 93 0.17 -4.77 13.02
N ASN A 94 0.16 -4.18 11.83
CA ASN A 94 -0.16 -4.88 10.59
C ASN A 94 1.04 -5.18 9.69
N ASN A 95 2.27 -4.88 10.13
CA ASN A 95 3.48 -4.99 9.31
C ASN A 95 3.34 -4.29 7.96
N ALA A 96 2.72 -3.10 7.97
CA ALA A 96 2.47 -2.29 6.79
C ALA A 96 3.41 -1.08 6.74
N LYS A 97 3.74 -0.61 5.53
CA LYS A 97 4.49 0.63 5.33
C LYS A 97 3.55 1.80 5.08
N TYR A 98 3.78 2.92 5.75
CA TYR A 98 2.97 4.13 5.59
C TYR A 98 3.63 5.17 4.69
N PHE A 99 2.82 5.86 3.87
CA PHE A 99 3.20 7.09 3.19
C PHE A 99 2.08 8.13 3.28
N SER A 100 2.42 9.35 3.71
CA SER A 100 1.58 10.53 3.50
C SER A 100 1.80 11.04 2.08
N VAL A 101 0.76 11.10 1.25
CA VAL A 101 0.84 11.42 -0.18
C VAL A 101 -0.17 12.47 -0.60
N SER A 102 0.11 13.14 -1.70
CA SER A 102 -0.88 13.92 -2.43
C SER A 102 -0.90 13.48 -3.88
N ALA A 103 -2.00 12.85 -4.29
CA ALA A 103 -2.26 12.58 -5.70
C ALA A 103 -2.37 13.88 -6.53
N LYS A 104 -2.76 15.00 -5.90
CA LYS A 104 -2.92 16.30 -6.57
C LYS A 104 -1.58 16.95 -6.91
N THR A 105 -0.64 16.94 -5.96
CA THR A 105 0.67 17.61 -6.13
C THR A 105 1.77 16.64 -6.55
N GLY A 106 1.54 15.33 -6.47
CA GLY A 106 2.54 14.30 -6.67
C GLY A 106 3.44 14.07 -5.45
N GLN A 107 3.18 14.74 -4.32
CA GLN A 107 3.98 14.59 -3.11
C GLN A 107 4.07 13.13 -2.68
N ASN A 108 5.30 12.65 -2.48
CA ASN A 108 5.66 11.30 -2.06
C ASN A 108 5.19 10.13 -2.96
N ILE A 109 4.55 10.40 -4.10
CA ILE A 109 4.13 9.34 -5.05
C ILE A 109 5.34 8.57 -5.58
N ASN A 110 6.40 9.26 -6.01
CA ASN A 110 7.61 8.60 -6.53
C ASN A 110 8.28 7.72 -5.48
N ARG A 111 8.40 8.21 -4.23
CA ARG A 111 8.98 7.43 -3.12
C ARG A 111 8.15 6.19 -2.81
N PHE A 112 6.81 6.30 -2.84
CA PHE A 112 5.92 5.16 -2.70
C PHE A 112 6.16 4.15 -3.83
N MET A 113 6.17 4.59 -5.09
CA MET A 113 6.37 3.73 -6.26
C MET A 113 7.73 3.04 -6.26
N GLU A 114 8.80 3.72 -5.84
CA GLU A 114 10.13 3.14 -5.64
C GLU A 114 10.13 2.06 -4.53
N SER A 115 9.41 2.31 -3.43
CA SER A 115 9.28 1.33 -2.34
C SER A 115 8.52 0.08 -2.77
N VAL A 116 7.50 0.23 -3.63
CA VAL A 116 6.80 -0.89 -4.27
C VAL A 116 7.75 -1.62 -5.23
N ALA A 117 8.46 -0.91 -6.10
CA ALA A 117 9.38 -1.54 -7.05
C ALA A 117 10.51 -2.37 -6.39
N ASN A 118 10.81 -2.09 -5.12
CA ASN A 118 11.82 -2.77 -4.33
C ASN A 118 11.24 -3.78 -3.32
N CYS A 119 9.92 -4.01 -3.29
CA CYS A 119 9.31 -4.99 -2.40
C CYS A 119 9.66 -6.44 -2.75
N ASP A 120 9.96 -6.69 -4.03
CA ASP A 120 10.34 -8.00 -4.58
C ASP A 120 11.77 -8.40 -4.28
N GLN A 121 12.57 -7.53 -3.64
CA GLN A 121 13.87 -7.93 -3.11
C GLN A 121 13.68 -8.84 -1.90
N LYS A 122 13.23 -10.07 -2.14
CA LYS A 122 13.96 -11.21 -1.60
C LYS A 122 15.36 -11.16 -2.24
N ALA A 123 16.27 -10.43 -1.60
CA ALA A 123 17.67 -10.83 -1.63
C ALA A 123 17.80 -11.83 -0.48
N ASP A 124 17.85 -13.12 -0.75
CA ASP A 124 19.05 -13.81 -1.25
C ASP A 124 20.24 -13.69 -0.29
N ASN A 125 19.98 -13.73 1.03
CA ASN A 125 21.01 -13.94 2.05
C ASN A 125 21.00 -15.37 2.61
N PHE A 126 20.64 -16.36 1.78
CA PHE A 126 20.71 -17.79 2.13
C PHE A 126 21.78 -18.58 1.36
N GLN A 127 22.65 -17.91 0.59
CA GLN A 127 23.81 -18.54 -0.07
C GLN A 127 25.19 -18.08 0.44
N ALA A 128 25.25 -17.28 1.52
CA ALA A 128 26.53 -16.81 2.09
C ALA A 128 26.95 -17.52 3.39
N LEU A 129 26.29 -18.62 3.80
CA LEU A 129 26.62 -19.34 5.05
C LEU A 129 27.02 -20.82 4.85
N GLU A 130 27.32 -21.26 3.63
CA GLU A 130 27.91 -22.60 3.39
C GLU A 130 29.38 -22.56 2.93
N GLN A 131 30.13 -21.51 3.26
CA GLN A 131 31.60 -21.52 3.14
C GLN A 131 32.27 -20.71 4.25
N VAL A 132 32.28 -21.25 5.48
CA VAL A 132 33.39 -21.12 6.44
C VAL A 132 33.50 -22.43 7.21
#